data_AF-A0A0N8GG19-F1
#
_entry.id   AF-A0A0N8GG19-F1
#
_cell.length_a   1.000
_cell.length_b   1.000
_cell.length_c   1.000
_cell.angle_alpha   90.00
_cell.angle_beta   90.00
_cell.angle_gamma   90.00
#
_symmetry.space_group_name_H-M   'P 1'
#
loop_
_entity.id
_entity.type
_entity.pdbx_description
1 polymer ?
#
loop_
_entity_poly.entity_id
_entity_poly.type
_entity_poly.pdbx_seq_one_letter_code
_entity_poly.pdbx_strand_id
1 'polypeptide(L)' 'MPLELHRQGLPLTEITRLLGLDRKSVRRHIAKGLELPAYGPRVRRSKGVSPFLPYLRERLAAYTGLTAVRL' A
#
# COMPACT_ATOMS: atom_id res chain seq x y z
N MET A 1 14.20 18.51 -1.27
CA MET A 1 13.18 17.51 -1.65
C MET A 1 13.08 17.43 -3.17
N PRO A 2 12.88 16.24 -3.78
CA PRO A 2 12.82 16.09 -5.25
C PRO A 2 11.82 17.01 -5.94
N LEU A 3 10.65 17.24 -5.32
CA LEU A 3 9.62 18.15 -5.83
C LEU A 3 10.11 19.60 -5.92
N GLU A 4 10.84 20.07 -4.92
CA GLU A 4 11.31 21.45 -4.85
C GLU A 4 12.36 21.73 -5.93
N LEU A 5 13.30 20.80 -6.11
CA LEU A 5 14.30 20.87 -7.17
C LEU A 5 13.64 20.84 -8.56
N HIS A 6 12.59 20.04 -8.73
CA HIS A 6 11.82 20.03 -9.97
C HIS A 6 11.08 21.34 -10.21
N ARG A 7 10.54 21.99 -9.17
CA ARG A 7 9.90 23.33 -9.27
C ARG A 7 10.91 24.43 -9.63
N GLN A 8 12.17 24.28 -9.22
CA GLN A 8 13.28 25.16 -9.61
C GLN A 8 13.74 24.94 -11.06
N GLY A 9 13.14 24.00 -11.80
CA GLY A 9 13.44 23.74 -13.22
C GLY A 9 14.58 22.75 -13.45
N LEU A 10 15.09 22.09 -12.40
CA LEU A 10 16.16 21.10 -12.55
C LEU A 10 15.64 19.84 -13.27
N PRO A 11 16.39 19.30 -14.24
CA PRO A 11 16.03 18.07 -14.91
C PRO A 11 16.14 16.87 -13.97
N LEU A 12 15.29 15.87 -14.20
CA LEU A 12 15.23 14.62 -13.42
C LEU A 12 16.60 13.94 -13.22
N THR A 13 17.47 13.99 -14.22
CA THR A 13 18.83 13.41 -14.18
C THR A 13 19.75 14.14 -13.21
N GLU A 14 19.65 15.46 -13.10
CA GLU A 14 20.40 16.23 -12.12
C GLU A 14 19.89 15.98 -10.72
N ILE A 15 18.57 15.95 -10.53
CA ILE A 15 17.95 15.63 -9.25
C ILE A 15 18.39 14.25 -8.75
N THR A 16 18.47 13.24 -9.64
CA THR A 16 18.99 11.91 -9.26
C THR A 16 20.44 11.93 -8.82
N ARG A 17 21.29 12.72 -9.47
CA ARG A 17 22.72 12.84 -9.13
C ARG A 17 22.92 13.59 -7.82
N LEU A 18 22.19 14.69 -7.63
CA LEU A 18 22.27 15.53 -6.43
C LEU A 18 21.77 14.80 -5.18
N LEU A 19 20.70 14.01 -5.30
CA LEU A 19 20.10 13.32 -4.16
C LEU A 19 20.56 11.87 -3.99
N GLY A 20 21.32 11.31 -4.93
CA GLY A 20 21.69 9.89 -4.94
C GLY A 20 20.50 8.94 -5.04
N LEU A 21 19.33 9.45 -5.47
CA LEU A 21 18.10 8.68 -5.59
C LEU A 21 17.93 8.14 -7.01
N ASP A 22 17.33 6.97 -7.11
CA ASP A 22 16.96 6.41 -8.40
C ASP A 22 15.87 7.27 -9.09
N ARG A 23 15.81 7.19 -10.42
CA ARG A 23 14.89 8.02 -11.23
C ARG A 23 13.40 7.68 -11.02
N LYS A 24 13.02 6.43 -10.70
CA LYS A 24 11.61 6.08 -10.39
C LYS A 24 11.20 6.69 -9.05
N SER A 25 12.13 6.81 -8.10
CA SER A 25 11.92 7.43 -6.79
C SER A 25 11.74 8.93 -6.94
N VAL A 26 12.58 9.62 -7.71
CA VAL A 26 12.39 11.05 -8.00
C VAL A 26 11.04 11.29 -8.69
N ARG A 27 10.69 10.52 -9.73
CA ARG A 27 9.39 10.61 -10.40
C ARG A 27 8.22 10.42 -9.44
N ARG A 28 8.29 9.39 -8.59
CA ARG A 28 7.25 9.11 -7.58
C ARG A 28 7.08 10.26 -6.59
N HIS A 29 8.18 10.86 -6.12
CA HIS A 29 8.12 11.98 -5.19
C HIS A 29 7.54 13.24 -5.84
N ILE A 30 7.87 13.52 -7.10
CA ILE A 30 7.26 14.64 -7.83
C ILE A 30 5.76 14.40 -8.01
N ALA A 31 5.36 13.19 -8.42
CA ALA A 31 3.95 12.84 -8.63
C ALA A 31 3.12 12.85 -7.34
N LYS A 32 3.69 12.42 -6.21
CA LYS A 32 3.06 12.45 -4.89
C LYS A 32 3.05 13.85 -4.25
N GLY A 33 3.85 14.79 -4.76
CA GLY A 33 3.93 16.13 -4.22
C GLY A 33 4.45 16.16 -2.77
N LEU A 34 3.82 17.00 -1.94
CA LEU A 34 4.18 17.18 -0.52
C LEU A 34 3.49 16.16 0.42
N GLU A 35 2.79 15.16 -0.14
CA GLU A 35 2.17 14.12 0.67
C GLU A 35 3.24 13.33 1.44
N LEU A 36 3.17 13.39 2.76
CA LEU A 36 3.98 12.51 3.60
C LEU A 36 3.62 11.07 3.27
N PRO A 37 4.61 10.16 3.17
CA PRO A 37 4.28 8.75 3.05
C PRO A 37 3.45 8.36 4.27
N ALA A 38 2.22 7.92 4.05
CA ALA A 38 1.37 7.41 5.10
C ALA A 38 1.96 6.08 5.61
N TYR A 39 2.86 6.17 6.58
CA TYR A 39 3.43 5.02 7.28
C TYR A 39 2.41 4.54 8.33
N GLY A 40 1.39 3.83 7.87
CA GLY A 40 0.42 3.15 8.72
C GLY A 40 0.56 1.62 8.62
N PRO A 41 -0.12 0.87 9.51
CA PRO A 41 -0.26 -0.57 9.35
C PRO A 41 -0.74 -0.89 7.93
N ARG A 42 -0.12 -1.88 7.28
CA ARG A 42 -0.49 -2.29 5.92
C ARG A 42 -1.99 -2.59 5.89
N VAL A 43 -2.72 -1.94 4.99
CA VAL A 43 -4.14 -2.20 4.79
C VAL A 43 -4.33 -3.71 4.56
N ARG A 44 -5.13 -4.34 5.43
CA ARG A 44 -5.45 -5.77 5.29
C ARG A 44 -6.19 -5.96 3.98
N ARG A 45 -5.59 -6.73 3.08
CA ARG A 45 -6.27 -7.16 1.86
C ARG A 45 -7.43 -8.08 2.22
N SER A 46 -8.48 -8.07 1.40
CA SER A 46 -9.53 -9.09 1.47
C SER A 46 -8.89 -10.47 1.38
N LYS A 47 -9.38 -11.40 2.20
CA LYS A 47 -8.92 -12.80 2.14
C LYS A 47 -9.62 -13.46 0.96
N GLY A 48 -9.02 -14.48 0.34
CA GLY A 48 -9.69 -15.25 -0.72
C GLY A 48 -11.04 -15.85 -0.27
N VAL A 49 -11.19 -16.11 1.03
CA VAL A 49 -12.43 -16.60 1.65
C VAL A 49 -13.48 -15.52 1.93
N SER A 50 -13.15 -14.23 1.77
CA SER A 50 -14.06 -13.12 2.07
C SER A 50 -15.43 -13.22 1.38
N PRO A 51 -15.53 -13.61 0.09
CA PRO A 51 -16.83 -13.77 -0.57
C PRO A 51 -17.70 -14.89 0.03
N PHE A 52 -17.09 -15.90 0.64
CA PHE A 52 -17.78 -17.09 1.16
C PHE A 52 -18.12 -16.98 2.66
N LEU A 53 -17.77 -15.87 3.32
CA LEU A 53 -18.07 -15.68 4.74
C LEU A 53 -19.55 -15.81 5.10
N PRO A 54 -20.52 -15.34 4.29
CA PRO A 54 -21.94 -15.54 4.59
C PRO A 54 -22.30 -17.02 4.69
N TYR A 55 -21.90 -17.81 3.68
CA TYR A 55 -22.14 -19.25 3.64
C TYR A 55 -21.48 -19.98 4.82
N LEU A 56 -20.22 -19.66 5.12
CA LEU A 56 -19.50 -20.31 6.21
C LEU A 56 -20.13 -20.01 7.59
N ARG A 57 -20.64 -18.79 7.80
CA ARG A 57 -21.34 -18.41 9.04
C ARG A 57 -22.65 -19.17 9.20
N GLU A 58 -23.42 -19.31 8.12
CA GLU A 58 -24.65 -20.09 8.11
C GLU A 58 -24.38 -21.56 8.48
N ARG A 59 -23.33 -22.16 7.90
CA ARG A 59 -22.95 -23.55 8.21
C ARG A 59 -22.50 -23.74 9.65
N LEU A 60 -21.75 -22.79 10.22
CA LEU A 60 -21.36 -22.83 11.63
C LEU A 60 -22.55 -22.69 12.58
N ALA A 61 -23.55 -21.89 12.21
CA ALA A 61 -24.78 -21.76 12.99
C ALA A 61 -25.65 -23.03 12.92
N ALA A 62 -25.75 -23.65 11.74
CA ALA A 62 -26.55 -24.85 11.53
C ALA A 62 -25.92 -26.12 12.15
N TYR A 63 -24.61 -26.15 12.34
CA TYR A 63 -23.88 -27.31 12.84
C TYR A 63 -22.91 -26.89 13.96
N THR A 64 -23.42 -26.83 15.19
CA THR A 64 -22.67 -26.38 16.38
C THR A 64 -21.48 -27.27 16.75
N GLY A 65 -21.40 -28.49 16.22
CA GLY A 65 -20.24 -29.37 16.36
C GLY A 65 -19.07 -29.03 15.42
N LEU A 66 -19.26 -28.13 14.44
CA LEU A 66 -18.19 -27.65 13.57
C LEU A 66 -17.47 -26.48 14.23
N THR A 67 -16.14 -26.56 14.31
CA THR A 67 -15.32 -25.48 14.87
C THR A 67 -14.51 -24.81 13.76
N ALA A 68 -14.54 -23.48 13.68
CA ALA A 68 -13.76 -22.69 12.73
C ALA A 68 -12.33 -22.38 13.23
N VAL A 69 -11.92 -23.02 14.33
CA VAL A 69 -10.64 -22.85 15.00
C VAL A 69 -9.82 -24.11 14.76
N ARG A 70 -8.52 -23.93 14.49
CA ARG A 70 -7.59 -25.05 14.37
C ARG A 70 -7.34 -25.62 15.76
N LEU A 71 -7.61 -26.92 15.94
CA LEU A 71 -7.27 -27.69 17.15
C LEU A 71 -5.76 -27.88 17.29
#